data_AF-A0A7C4FR80-F1
#
_entry.id   AF-A0A7C4FR80-F1
#
_cell.length_a   1.000
_cell.length_b   1.000
_cell.length_c   1.000
_cell.angle_alpha   90.00
_cell.angle_beta   90.00
_cell.angle_gamma   90.00
#
_symmetry.space_group_name_H-M   'P 1'
#
loop_
_entity.id
_entity.type
_entity.pdbx_description
1 polymer ?
#
loop_
_entity_poly.entity_id
_entity_poly.type
_entity_poly.pdbx_seq_one_letter_code
_entity_poly.pdbx_strand_id
1 'polypeptide(L)' 'QSIGADAVINIRYSTSAVMTGAAEMLAYGTAVKLK' A
#
# COMPACT_ATOMS: atom_id res chain seq x y z
N GLN A 1 4.20 8.54 9.66
CA GLN A 1 5.41 7.78 10.04
C GLN A 1 5.29 7.35 11.51
N SER A 2 4.26 6.58 11.85
CA SER A 2 3.80 6.48 13.25
C SER A 2 4.42 5.31 14.03
N ILE A 3 5.13 4.41 13.34
CA ILE A 3 5.76 3.21 13.91
C ILE A 3 7.29 3.20 13.78
N GLY A 4 7.89 4.36 13.48
CA GLY A 4 9.34 4.51 13.36
C GLY A 4 9.99 3.77 12.18
N ALA A 5 9.20 3.27 11.23
CA ALA A 5 9.72 2.66 9.99
C ALA A 5 10.33 3.72 9.04
N ASP A 6 11.32 3.30 8.26
CA ASP A 6 11.98 4.10 7.22
C ASP A 6 11.77 3.53 5.80
N ALA A 7 11.20 2.32 5.69
CA ALA A 7 10.84 1.70 4.43
C ALA A 7 9.56 0.86 4.53
N VAL A 8 8.94 0.59 3.36
CA VAL A 8 7.83 -0.36 3.20
C VAL A 8 8.22 -1.36 2.14
N ILE A 9 8.20 -2.65 2.48
CA ILE A 9 8.60 -3.74 1.58
C ILE A 9 7.41 -4.63 1.22
N ASN A 10 7.57 -5.40 0.15
CA ASN A 10 6.55 -6.30 -0.39
C ASN A 10 5.21 -5.59 -0.62
N ILE A 11 5.28 -4.41 -1.25
CA ILE A 11 4.10 -3.61 -1.55
C ILE A 11 3.27 -4.35 -2.59
N ARG A 12 2.00 -4.62 -2.26
CA ARG A 12 1.00 -5.03 -3.23
C ARG A 12 0.09 -3.85 -3.53
N TYR A 13 -0.05 -3.59 -4.81
CA TYR A 13 -0.99 -2.63 -5.35
C TYR A 13 -2.08 -3.38 -6.11
N SER A 14 -3.33 -3.10 -5.78
CA SER A 14 -4.50 -3.73 -6.40
C SER A 14 -5.55 -2.68 -6.69
N THR A 15 -6.23 -2.83 -7.84
CA THR A 15 -7.35 -1.98 -8.24
C THR A 15 -8.56 -2.84 -8.58
N SER A 16 -9.75 -2.37 -8.25
CA SER A 16 -11.00 -3.03 -8.65
C SER A 16 -11.96 -1.98 -9.22
N ALA A 17 -12.53 -2.24 -10.40
CA ALA A 17 -13.60 -1.38 -10.92
C ALA A 17 -14.86 -1.58 -10.06
N VAL A 18 -15.35 -0.50 -9.46
CA VAL A 18 -16.54 -0.55 -8.59
C VAL A 18 -17.79 -0.01 -9.27
N MET A 19 -17.63 0.93 -10.21
CA MET A 19 -18.69 1.43 -11.08
C MET A 19 -18.11 2.00 -12.38
N THR A 20 -18.96 2.34 -13.34
CA THR A 20 -18.50 3.01 -14.57
C THR A 20 -17.80 4.32 -14.22
N GLY A 21 -16.51 4.41 -14.54
CA GLY A 21 -15.69 5.60 -14.27
C GLY A 21 -15.14 5.70 -12.86
N ALA A 22 -15.32 4.70 -11.98
CA ALA A 22 -14.64 4.67 -10.68
C ALA A 22 -14.07 3.29 -10.34
N ALA A 23 -12.91 3.31 -9.71
CA ALA A 23 -12.21 2.13 -9.24
C ALA A 23 -11.73 2.36 -7.80
N GLU A 24 -11.77 1.31 -7.00
CA GLU A 24 -11.07 1.28 -5.73
C GLU A 24 -9.59 0.98 -5.96
N MET A 25 -8.74 1.64 -5.18
CA MET A 25 -7.30 1.46 -5.16
C MET A 25 -6.88 1.07 -3.75
N LEU A 26 -6.29 -0.11 -3.60
CA LEU A 26 -5.76 -0.61 -2.34
C LEU A 26 -4.26 -0.85 -2.49
N ALA A 27 -3.48 -0.26 -1.59
CA ALA A 27 -2.05 -0.46 -1.49
C ALA A 27 -1.69 -0.86 -0.06
N TYR A 28 -0.95 -1.95 0.10
CA TYR A 28 -0.50 -2.42 1.41
C TYR A 28 0.86 -3.11 1.31
N GLY A 29 1.57 -3.16 2.43
CA GLY A 29 2.89 -3.77 2.53
C GLY A 29 3.36 -3.82 3.98
N THR A 30 4.60 -4.25 4.19
CA THR A 30 5.19 -4.40 5.52
C THR A 30 6.11 -3.22 5.81
N ALA A 31 5.82 -2.47 6.87
CA ALA A 31 6.68 -1.40 7.35
C ALA A 31 7.90 -1.98 8.07
N VAL A 32 9.11 -1.54 7.71
CA VAL A 32 10.38 -2.05 8.24
C VAL A 32 11.35 -0.90 8.58
N LYS A 33 12.38 -1.22 9.36
CA LYS A 33 13.57 -0.38 9.55
C LYS A 33 14.74 -1.04 8.83
N LEU A 34 15.43 -0.28 7.98
CA LEU A 34 16.65 -0.72 7.33
C LEU A 34 17.83 -0.60 8.32
N LYS A 35 18.84 -1.47 8.17
CA LYS A 35 20.08 -1.45 8.97
C LYS A 35 21.19 -0.74 8.21
#